data_AF-A0A8C2VWQ5-F1
#
_entry.id   AF-A0A8C2VWQ5-F1
#
_cell.length_a   1.000
_cell.length_b   1.000
_cell.length_c   1.000
_cell.angle_alpha   90.00
_cell.angle_beta   90.00
_cell.angle_gamma   90.00
#
_symmetry.space_group_name_H-M   'P 1'
#
loop_
_entity.id
_entity.type
_entity.pdbx_description
1 polymer ?
#
loop_
_entity_poly.entity_id
_entity_poly.type
_entity_poly.pdbx_seq_one_letter_code
_entity_poly.pdbx_strand_id
1 'polypeptide(L)'
;INVRVTTMDAELEFAIQPNTTGKQLFDQVVKTVGLREVWFFGLQYVDSKGYSTWLKLNKKVTQQDVKKENPLQFKFRAKFFPEDVSEELIQEITQRLFFLQVKEAILNDEIYCPPETAVLLASYAVQAKYGDYNKEIHKPGYLANDRLLPQRVLEQHKLTKEQWEERIQNWHEEHRGMLREDSMMEYLKIAQDLEMYGVNYFEIKNKKGTELWLGVDALEFVPNIVDFVFYAPRLRINKRILALCMGNHELYMRRRKPDTIEVQQMKAQAREEKHQKQLERAQLENEKKKREIAEKEKERIEREKEELMERLRQIEEQTMKAQKGDKIKILMIYILKNNSKKL
;
A
#
# COMPACT_ATOMS: atom_id res chain seq x y z
N ILE A 1 -10.25 28.21 16.75
CA ILE A 1 -10.33 26.91 17.46
C ILE A 1 -9.44 25.96 16.70
N ASN A 2 -8.44 25.37 17.35
CA ASN A 2 -7.49 24.50 16.68
C ASN A 2 -8.08 23.09 16.56
N VAL A 3 -7.87 22.47 15.41
CA VAL A 3 -8.43 21.18 15.04
C VAL A 3 -7.32 20.33 14.44
N ARG A 4 -7.21 19.08 14.89
CA ARG A 4 -6.36 18.07 14.29
C ARG A 4 -7.24 17.01 13.64
N VAL A 5 -6.95 16.73 12.37
CA VAL A 5 -7.60 15.68 11.60
C VAL A 5 -6.55 14.65 11.21
N THR A 6 -6.69 13.44 11.74
CA THR A 6 -5.80 12.31 11.42
C THR A 6 -6.46 11.47 10.33
N THR A 7 -5.85 11.40 9.13
CA THR A 7 -6.21 10.44 8.08
C THR A 7 -5.62 9.07 8.42
N MET A 8 -5.48 8.16 7.45
CA MET A 8 -4.74 6.91 7.68
C MET A 8 -3.22 7.09 7.54
N ASP A 9 -2.77 8.14 6.86
CA ASP A 9 -1.39 8.35 6.41
C ASP A 9 -0.83 9.75 6.72
N ALA A 10 -1.64 10.65 7.28
CA ALA A 10 -1.25 12.02 7.57
C ALA A 10 -1.99 12.59 8.80
N GLU A 11 -1.37 13.58 9.44
CA GLU A 11 -2.03 14.47 10.40
C GLU A 11 -2.12 15.88 9.80
N LEU A 12 -3.31 16.44 9.83
CA LEU A 12 -3.61 17.77 9.30
C LEU A 12 -4.07 18.67 10.45
N GLU A 13 -3.51 19.87 10.53
CA GLU A 13 -3.91 20.87 11.52
C GLU A 13 -4.58 22.07 10.86
N PHE A 14 -5.74 22.46 11.39
CA PHE A 14 -6.55 23.55 10.89
C PHE A 14 -6.96 24.50 12.02
N ALA A 15 -7.21 25.75 11.68
CA ALA A 15 -7.88 26.71 12.55
C ALA A 15 -9.29 26.97 12.01
N ILE A 16 -10.31 26.65 12.82
CA ILE A 16 -11.72 26.90 12.48
C ILE A 16 -12.31 28.06 13.28
N GLN A 17 -13.30 28.72 12.69
CA GLN A 17 -14.11 29.73 13.36
C GLN A 17 -15.24 29.07 14.17
N PRO A 18 -15.78 29.72 15.23
CA PRO A 18 -16.86 29.14 16.04
C PRO A 18 -18.16 28.85 15.27
N ASN A 19 -18.38 29.54 14.15
CA ASN A 19 -19.51 29.35 13.24
C ASN A 19 -19.28 28.26 12.17
N THR A 20 -18.08 27.68 12.09
CA THR A 20 -17.72 26.69 11.07
C THR A 20 -18.62 25.46 11.16
N THR A 21 -19.21 25.08 10.03
CA THR A 21 -20.03 23.87 9.90
C THR A 21 -19.17 22.63 9.72
N GLY A 22 -19.74 21.46 10.03
CA GLY A 22 -19.07 20.19 9.76
C GLY A 22 -18.73 20.01 8.28
N LYS A 23 -19.59 20.49 7.37
CA LYS A 23 -19.33 20.49 5.93
C LYS A 23 -18.10 21.32 5.58
N GLN A 24 -17.97 22.53 6.10
CA GLN A 24 -16.82 23.39 5.82
C GLN A 24 -15.50 22.76 6.29
N LEU A 25 -15.48 22.15 7.49
CA LEU A 25 -14.30 21.43 7.97
C LEU A 25 -14.00 20.21 7.09
N PHE A 26 -15.02 19.42 6.74
CA PHE A 26 -14.87 18.26 5.87
C PHE A 26 -14.34 18.64 4.47
N ASP A 27 -14.92 19.68 3.85
CA ASP A 27 -14.49 20.19 2.54
C ASP A 27 -13.01 20.66 2.56
N GLN A 28 -12.55 21.26 3.65
CA GLN A 28 -11.13 21.64 3.82
C GLN A 28 -10.22 20.41 3.87
N VAL A 29 -10.62 19.36 4.58
CA VAL A 29 -9.85 18.10 4.69
C VAL A 29 -9.73 17.45 3.32
N VAL A 30 -10.85 17.22 2.62
CA VAL A 30 -10.84 16.51 1.33
C VAL A 30 -10.10 17.30 0.25
N LYS A 31 -10.20 18.64 0.27
CA LYS A 31 -9.42 19.51 -0.64
C LYS A 31 -7.92 19.43 -0.36
N THR A 32 -7.51 19.38 0.90
CA THR A 32 -6.10 19.27 1.29
C THR A 32 -5.51 17.91 0.90
N VAL A 33 -6.31 16.85 1.04
CA VAL A 33 -5.92 15.48 0.67
C VAL A 33 -5.99 15.22 -0.84
N GLY A 34 -6.75 16.03 -1.60
CA GLY A 34 -6.98 15.83 -3.04
C GLY A 34 -8.04 14.78 -3.37
N LEU A 35 -8.96 14.53 -2.44
CA LEU A 35 -9.99 13.48 -2.56
C LEU A 35 -11.31 14.06 -3.08
N ARG A 36 -11.86 13.46 -4.14
CA ARG A 36 -13.14 13.84 -4.77
C ARG A 36 -14.27 12.85 -4.48
N GLU A 37 -13.94 11.58 -4.18
CA GLU A 37 -14.87 10.51 -3.83
C GLU A 37 -15.42 10.64 -2.40
N VAL A 38 -15.92 11.83 -2.08
CA VAL A 38 -16.25 12.25 -0.71
C VAL A 38 -17.35 11.43 -0.05
N TRP A 39 -18.18 10.77 -0.86
CA TRP A 39 -19.38 10.05 -0.41
C TRP A 39 -19.07 8.81 0.45
N PHE A 40 -17.84 8.30 0.42
CA PHE A 40 -17.42 7.21 1.29
C PHE A 40 -16.99 7.67 2.69
N PHE A 41 -16.60 8.94 2.85
CA PHE A 41 -15.84 9.38 4.02
C PHE A 41 -16.66 10.22 5.00
N GLY A 42 -16.16 10.27 6.23
CA GLY A 42 -16.66 11.16 7.26
C GLY A 42 -15.58 11.56 8.25
N LEU A 43 -15.93 12.48 9.15
CA LEU A 43 -15.09 12.83 10.30
C LEU A 43 -15.67 12.17 11.54
N GLN A 44 -14.87 11.33 12.19
CA GLN A 44 -15.20 10.68 13.44
C GLN A 44 -14.54 11.44 14.60
N TYR A 45 -15.21 11.58 15.72
CA TYR A 45 -14.69 12.20 16.93
C TYR A 45 -15.16 11.44 18.17
N VAL A 46 -14.50 11.67 19.31
CA VAL A 46 -14.92 11.13 20.59
C VAL A 46 -15.79 12.17 21.29
N ASP A 47 -17.01 11.78 21.69
CA ASP A 47 -17.92 12.68 22.41
C ASP A 47 -17.50 12.90 23.87
N SER A 48 -18.19 13.81 24.59
CA SER A 48 -17.88 14.08 26.00
C SER A 48 -18.05 12.87 26.92
N LYS A 49 -18.73 11.82 26.45
CA LYS A 49 -19.01 10.57 27.18
C LYS A 49 -18.08 9.43 26.75
N GLY A 50 -17.08 9.71 25.91
CA GLY A 50 -16.08 8.75 25.46
C GLY A 50 -16.52 7.89 24.27
N TYR A 51 -17.63 8.21 23.60
CA TYR A 51 -18.12 7.40 22.48
C TYR A 51 -17.71 7.97 21.13
N SER A 52 -17.34 7.06 20.24
CA SER A 52 -17.07 7.38 18.85
C SER A 52 -18.34 7.80 18.10
N THR A 53 -18.32 8.99 17.51
CA THR A 53 -19.45 9.63 16.83
C THR A 53 -19.01 10.26 15.51
N TRP A 54 -19.87 10.23 14.50
CA TRP A 54 -19.65 10.92 13.22
C TRP A 54 -20.14 12.36 13.27
N LEU A 55 -19.29 13.29 12.81
CA LEU A 55 -19.60 14.70 12.67
C LEU A 55 -20.73 14.90 11.66
N LYS A 56 -21.75 15.65 12.06
CA LYS A 56 -22.86 16.05 11.19
C LYS A 56 -22.44 17.25 10.35
N LEU A 57 -22.47 17.07 9.03
CA LEU A 57 -22.02 18.10 8.08
C LEU A 57 -22.91 19.36 8.09
N ASN A 58 -24.21 19.19 8.36
CA ASN A 58 -25.20 20.28 8.39
C ASN A 58 -25.27 21.05 9.72
N LYS A 59 -24.38 20.75 10.69
CA LYS A 59 -24.34 21.44 11.99
C LYS A 59 -23.00 22.11 12.23
N LYS A 60 -22.98 23.14 13.09
CA LYS A 60 -21.72 23.75 13.55
C LYS A 60 -20.89 22.72 14.31
N VAL A 61 -19.57 22.75 14.14
CA VAL A 61 -18.65 21.83 14.83
C VAL A 61 -18.75 22.02 16.34
N THR A 62 -18.79 23.28 16.79
CA THR A 62 -18.88 23.70 18.19
C THR A 62 -20.21 23.38 18.87
N GLN A 63 -21.28 23.15 18.09
CA GLN A 63 -22.61 22.78 18.61
C GLN A 63 -22.80 21.26 18.71
N GLN A 64 -21.78 20.49 18.33
CA GLN A 64 -21.75 19.05 18.49
C GLN A 64 -20.95 18.71 19.75
N ASP A 65 -21.28 17.58 20.37
CA ASP A 65 -20.75 17.18 21.68
C ASP A 65 -19.31 16.65 21.57
N VAL A 66 -18.43 17.38 20.88
CA VAL A 66 -17.02 17.02 20.70
C VAL A 66 -16.29 17.19 22.02
N LYS A 67 -15.50 16.19 22.41
CA LYS A 67 -14.66 16.28 23.60
C LYS A 67 -13.79 17.54 23.53
N LYS A 68 -13.87 18.36 24.59
CA LYS A 68 -13.24 19.68 24.66
C LYS A 68 -11.74 19.55 24.93
N GLU A 69 -10.99 19.28 23.87
CA GLU A 69 -9.53 19.21 23.86
C GLU A 69 -8.95 20.33 22.99
N ASN A 70 -7.66 20.63 23.16
CA ASN A 70 -6.94 21.58 22.32
C ASN A 70 -5.65 20.92 21.79
N PRO A 71 -5.57 20.60 20.49
CA PRO A 71 -6.59 20.79 19.46
C PRO A 71 -7.78 19.81 19.59
N LEU A 72 -8.93 20.15 18.98
CA LEU A 72 -10.04 19.20 18.82
C LEU A 72 -9.60 18.04 17.91
N GLN A 73 -9.86 16.80 18.31
CA GLN A 73 -9.40 15.61 17.62
C GLN A 73 -10.48 15.01 16.71
N PHE A 74 -10.16 14.82 15.43
CA PHE A 74 -10.99 14.11 14.47
C PHE A 74 -10.19 13.06 13.72
N LYS A 75 -10.85 11.97 13.34
CA LYS A 75 -10.33 10.95 12.43
C LYS A 75 -11.09 11.02 11.12
N PHE A 76 -10.37 11.20 10.01
CA PHE A 76 -10.94 11.09 8.67
C PHE A 76 -10.93 9.61 8.27
N ARG A 77 -12.11 9.01 8.12
CA ARG A 77 -12.28 7.56 7.91
C ARG A 77 -13.39 7.29 6.90
N ALA A 78 -13.27 6.17 6.18
CA ALA A 78 -14.35 5.62 5.39
C ALA A 78 -15.48 5.18 6.32
N LYS A 79 -16.67 5.70 6.08
CA LYS A 79 -17.92 5.41 6.79
C LYS A 79 -18.78 4.41 6.02
N PHE A 80 -18.73 4.49 4.69
CA PHE A 80 -19.47 3.65 3.78
C PHE A 80 -18.49 2.94 2.86
N PHE A 81 -18.75 1.67 2.58
CA PHE A 81 -17.88 0.82 1.77
C PHE A 81 -18.49 0.62 0.36
N PRO A 82 -17.65 0.43 -0.68
CA PRO A 82 -18.13 0.04 -2.00
C PRO A 82 -18.72 -1.39 -1.98
N GLU A 83 -19.63 -1.69 -2.92
CA GLU A 83 -20.06 -3.05 -3.27
C GLU A 83 -18.95 -3.78 -4.05
N ASP A 84 -18.24 -3.08 -4.93
CA ASP A 84 -17.06 -3.60 -5.63
C ASP A 84 -15.92 -2.58 -5.59
N VAL A 85 -14.83 -2.93 -4.90
CA VAL A 85 -13.67 -2.04 -4.74
C VAL A 85 -13.00 -1.67 -6.07
N SER A 86 -13.04 -2.55 -7.07
CA SER A 86 -12.35 -2.38 -8.34
C SER A 86 -13.11 -1.49 -9.32
N GLU A 87 -14.44 -1.46 -9.22
CA GLU A 87 -15.30 -0.62 -10.06
C GLU A 87 -15.61 0.75 -9.44
N GLU A 88 -15.66 0.83 -8.10
CA GLU A 88 -16.10 2.03 -7.39
C GLU A 88 -14.97 2.92 -6.88
N LEU A 89 -13.78 2.39 -6.57
CA LEU A 89 -12.66 3.19 -6.06
C LEU A 89 -11.81 3.74 -7.20
N ILE A 90 -12.04 5.00 -7.55
CA ILE A 90 -11.52 5.60 -8.77
C ILE A 90 -10.12 6.17 -8.58
N GLN A 91 -9.91 6.97 -7.53
CA GLN A 91 -8.66 7.69 -7.30
C GLN A 91 -7.69 6.86 -6.45
N GLU A 92 -6.39 6.97 -6.74
CA GLU A 92 -5.34 6.31 -5.96
C GLU A 92 -5.35 6.70 -4.47
N ILE A 93 -5.65 7.97 -4.17
CA ILE A 93 -5.78 8.43 -2.78
C ILE A 93 -6.91 7.73 -2.05
N THR A 94 -8.04 7.50 -2.72
CA THR A 94 -9.18 6.79 -2.15
C THR A 94 -8.83 5.33 -1.91
N GLN A 95 -8.24 4.66 -2.91
CA GLN A 95 -7.75 3.27 -2.79
C GLN A 95 -6.77 3.13 -1.62
N ARG A 96 -5.79 4.05 -1.50
CA ARG A 96 -4.81 4.04 -0.41
C ARG A 96 -5.45 4.18 0.96
N LEU A 97 -6.38 5.11 1.13
CA LEU A 97 -7.05 5.32 2.42
C LEU A 97 -7.92 4.13 2.81
N PHE A 98 -8.63 3.52 1.86
CA PHE A 98 -9.38 2.28 2.09
C PHE A 98 -8.46 1.12 2.45
N PHE A 99 -7.39 0.90 1.68
CA PHE A 99 -6.40 -0.14 1.94
C PHE A 99 -5.84 -0.04 3.36
N LEU A 100 -5.39 1.16 3.77
CA LEU A 100 -4.83 1.35 5.10
C LEU A 100 -5.87 1.11 6.20
N GLN A 101 -7.11 1.58 6.02
CA GLN A 101 -8.17 1.41 7.01
C GLN A 101 -8.58 -0.05 7.17
N VAL A 102 -8.77 -0.76 6.06
CA VAL A 102 -9.13 -2.19 6.06
C VAL A 102 -7.99 -3.03 6.64
N LYS A 103 -6.74 -2.72 6.29
CA LYS A 103 -5.57 -3.35 6.87
C LYS A 103 -5.48 -3.14 8.38
N GLU A 104 -5.73 -1.91 8.87
CA GLU A 104 -5.78 -1.64 10.31
C GLU A 104 -6.89 -2.46 11.00
N ALA A 105 -8.08 -2.54 10.40
CA ALA A 105 -9.20 -3.31 10.93
C ALA A 105 -8.92 -4.83 11.00
N ILE A 106 -8.31 -5.40 9.95
CA ILE A 106 -7.90 -6.82 9.95
C ILE A 106 -6.84 -7.08 11.01
N LEU A 107 -5.80 -6.23 11.10
CA LEU A 107 -4.71 -6.41 12.06
C LEU A 107 -5.18 -6.28 13.52
N ASN A 108 -6.19 -5.44 13.77
CA ASN A 108 -6.81 -5.25 15.09
C ASN A 108 -7.89 -6.29 15.43
N ASP A 109 -8.08 -7.32 14.60
CA ASP A 109 -9.14 -8.34 14.73
C ASP A 109 -10.58 -7.72 14.77
N GLU A 110 -10.77 -6.52 14.19
CA GLU A 110 -12.11 -5.94 13.97
C GLU A 110 -12.83 -6.65 12.81
N ILE A 111 -12.06 -7.09 11.80
CA ILE A 111 -12.51 -7.94 10.71
C ILE A 111 -11.85 -9.31 10.88
N TYR A 112 -12.67 -10.34 11.03
CA TYR A 112 -12.15 -11.71 11.08
C TYR A 112 -11.50 -12.08 9.73
N CYS A 113 -10.25 -12.53 9.80
CA CYS A 113 -9.48 -12.99 8.64
C CYS A 113 -8.86 -14.36 8.94
N PRO A 114 -9.13 -15.41 8.15
CA PRO A 114 -8.52 -16.72 8.38
C PRO A 114 -6.99 -16.66 8.16
N PRO A 115 -6.20 -17.57 8.78
CA PRO A 115 -4.74 -17.52 8.73
C PRO A 115 -4.14 -17.50 7.32
N GLU A 116 -4.67 -18.33 6.41
CA GLU A 116 -4.18 -18.45 5.03
C GLU A 116 -4.37 -17.13 4.27
N THR A 117 -5.56 -16.53 4.36
CA THR A 117 -5.85 -15.21 3.80
C THR A 117 -5.02 -14.12 4.46
N ALA A 118 -4.78 -14.18 5.77
CA ALA A 118 -3.96 -13.19 6.47
C ALA A 118 -2.51 -13.15 5.96
N VAL A 119 -1.92 -14.32 5.68
CA VAL A 119 -0.58 -14.42 5.09
C VAL A 119 -0.55 -13.84 3.67
N LEU A 120 -1.55 -14.17 2.85
CA LEU A 120 -1.65 -13.64 1.50
C LEU A 120 -1.82 -12.11 1.52
N LEU A 121 -2.72 -11.59 2.34
CA LEU A 121 -2.91 -10.14 2.55
C LEU A 121 -1.63 -9.47 3.06
N ALA A 122 -0.90 -10.10 3.99
CA ALA A 122 0.39 -9.59 4.45
C ALA A 122 1.40 -9.47 3.30
N SER A 123 1.44 -10.44 2.38
CA SER A 123 2.35 -10.39 1.23
C SER A 123 2.05 -9.21 0.29
N TYR A 124 0.77 -8.91 0.03
CA TYR A 124 0.38 -7.71 -0.71
C TYR A 124 0.70 -6.43 0.07
N ALA A 125 0.50 -6.40 1.38
CA ALA A 125 0.87 -5.24 2.19
C ALA A 125 2.39 -4.96 2.14
N VAL A 126 3.21 -6.01 2.10
CA VAL A 126 4.67 -5.92 1.93
C VAL A 126 5.01 -5.40 0.53
N GLN A 127 4.42 -5.95 -0.54
CA GLN A 127 4.62 -5.47 -1.91
C GLN A 127 4.21 -3.98 -2.06
N ALA A 128 3.09 -3.57 -1.48
CA ALA A 128 2.64 -2.18 -1.49
C ALA A 128 3.62 -1.23 -0.75
N LYS A 129 4.29 -1.71 0.31
CA LYS A 129 5.22 -0.92 1.12
C LYS A 129 6.63 -0.87 0.52
N TYR A 130 7.19 -2.02 0.17
CA TYR A 130 8.59 -2.16 -0.24
C TYR A 130 8.77 -2.19 -1.77
N GLY A 131 7.74 -2.55 -2.52
CA GLY A 131 7.86 -2.90 -3.94
C GLY A 131 8.54 -4.26 -4.11
N ASP A 132 8.97 -4.58 -5.33
CA ASP A 132 9.49 -5.90 -5.70
C ASP A 132 10.56 -6.44 -4.74
N TYR A 133 10.43 -7.73 -4.39
CA TYR A 133 11.45 -8.42 -3.61
C TYR A 133 12.81 -8.46 -4.34
N ASN A 134 13.86 -8.05 -3.63
CA ASN A 134 15.25 -8.16 -4.07
C ASN A 134 16.10 -8.81 -2.96
N LYS A 135 16.66 -9.99 -3.26
CA LYS A 135 17.49 -10.79 -2.34
C LYS A 135 18.73 -10.05 -1.79
N GLU A 136 19.26 -9.07 -2.52
CA GLU A 136 20.43 -8.30 -2.07
C GLU A 136 20.06 -7.24 -1.03
N ILE A 137 18.85 -6.68 -1.14
CA ILE A 137 18.34 -5.59 -0.29
C ILE A 137 17.55 -6.16 0.89
N HIS A 138 16.65 -7.11 0.63
CA HIS A 138 15.75 -7.71 1.60
C HIS A 138 16.38 -8.95 2.24
N LYS A 139 17.29 -8.70 3.19
CA LYS A 139 17.93 -9.74 4.00
C LYS A 139 16.95 -10.30 5.05
N PRO A 140 17.17 -11.52 5.58
CA PRO A 140 16.34 -12.08 6.65
C PRO A 140 16.15 -11.10 7.81
N GLY A 141 14.91 -10.96 8.29
CA GLY A 141 14.54 -9.98 9.33
C GLY A 141 14.11 -8.60 8.79
N TYR A 142 14.08 -8.37 7.47
CA TYR A 142 13.63 -7.08 6.91
C TYR A 142 12.16 -6.74 7.27
N LEU A 143 11.36 -7.74 7.63
CA LEU A 143 9.97 -7.61 8.06
C LEU A 143 9.79 -7.52 9.58
N ALA A 144 10.87 -7.59 10.36
CA ALA A 144 10.78 -7.75 11.81
C ALA A 144 10.09 -6.57 12.52
N ASN A 145 10.09 -5.37 11.95
CA ASN A 145 9.43 -4.20 12.55
C ASN A 145 7.99 -4.02 12.07
N ASP A 146 7.50 -4.85 11.15
CA ASP A 146 6.17 -4.71 10.58
C ASP A 146 5.14 -5.55 11.33
N ARG A 147 4.01 -4.91 11.65
CA ARG A 147 2.81 -5.61 12.10
C ARG A 147 2.07 -6.13 10.87
N LEU A 148 2.31 -7.39 10.52
CA LEU A 148 1.80 -8.02 9.29
C LEU A 148 0.61 -8.95 9.50
N LEU A 149 0.48 -9.56 10.68
CA LEU A 149 -0.56 -10.54 10.97
C LEU A 149 -1.38 -10.13 12.21
N PRO A 150 -2.68 -10.49 12.28
CA PRO A 150 -3.49 -10.34 13.48
C PRO A 150 -2.92 -11.15 14.65
N GLN A 151 -3.08 -10.66 15.89
CA GLN A 151 -2.54 -11.31 17.07
C GLN A 151 -3.08 -12.74 17.23
N ARG A 152 -4.37 -12.94 16.95
CA ARG A 152 -5.00 -14.26 16.97
C ARG A 152 -4.32 -15.27 16.05
N VAL A 153 -3.90 -14.87 14.84
CA VAL A 153 -3.23 -15.76 13.88
C VAL A 153 -1.85 -16.17 14.41
N LEU A 154 -1.13 -15.23 15.02
CA LEU A 154 0.18 -15.50 15.62
C LEU A 154 0.07 -16.48 16.80
N GLU A 155 -0.97 -16.36 17.61
CA GLU A 155 -1.17 -17.21 18.80
C GLU A 155 -1.71 -18.61 18.48
N GLN A 156 -2.50 -18.75 17.41
CA GLN A 156 -3.12 -20.03 17.03
C GLN A 156 -2.12 -21.05 16.47
N HIS A 157 -0.98 -20.60 15.96
CA HIS A 157 0.03 -21.47 15.36
C HIS A 157 1.34 -21.48 16.15
N LYS A 158 1.99 -22.64 16.24
CA LYS A 158 3.30 -22.80 16.90
C LYS A 158 4.48 -22.38 16.00
N LEU A 159 4.29 -21.36 15.17
CA LEU A 159 5.33 -20.86 14.26
C LEU A 159 6.11 -19.73 14.94
N THR A 160 7.42 -19.70 14.74
CA THR A 160 8.23 -18.56 15.17
C THR A 160 7.99 -17.36 14.26
N LYS A 161 8.40 -16.18 14.70
CA LYS A 161 8.29 -14.96 13.91
C LYS A 161 9.03 -15.08 12.58
N GLU A 162 10.20 -15.68 12.59
CA GLU A 162 11.04 -15.91 11.40
C GLU A 162 10.35 -16.84 10.39
N GLN A 163 9.64 -17.86 10.88
CA GLN A 163 8.88 -18.77 10.01
C GLN A 163 7.68 -18.08 9.36
N TRP A 164 7.03 -17.14 10.06
CA TRP A 164 6.00 -16.30 9.47
C TRP A 164 6.56 -15.35 8.41
N GLU A 165 7.70 -14.72 8.71
CA GLU A 165 8.39 -13.85 7.76
C GLU A 165 8.79 -14.60 6.49
N GLU A 166 9.31 -15.82 6.61
CA GLU A 166 9.65 -16.68 5.47
C GLU A 166 8.42 -16.99 4.60
N ARG A 167 7.28 -17.34 5.21
CA ARG A 167 6.04 -17.59 4.47
C ARG A 167 5.56 -16.36 3.72
N ILE A 168 5.59 -15.19 4.37
CA ILE A 168 5.17 -13.92 3.74
C ILE A 168 6.15 -13.54 2.64
N GLN A 169 7.45 -13.73 2.85
CA GLN A 169 8.49 -13.45 1.86
C GLN A 169 8.33 -14.32 0.61
N ASN A 170 8.03 -15.62 0.76
CA ASN A 170 7.83 -16.51 -0.38
C ASN A 170 6.67 -16.00 -1.26
N TRP A 171 5.58 -15.53 -0.66
CA TRP A 171 4.50 -14.89 -1.42
C TRP A 171 4.87 -13.51 -1.97
N HIS A 172 5.69 -12.73 -1.26
CA HIS A 172 6.18 -11.43 -1.74
C HIS A 172 7.02 -11.56 -3.02
N GLU A 173 7.82 -12.64 -3.15
CA GLU A 173 8.61 -12.91 -4.35
C GLU A 173 7.72 -13.18 -5.59
N GLU A 174 6.55 -13.80 -5.41
CA GLU A 174 5.58 -14.08 -6.49
C GLU A 174 4.93 -12.80 -7.03
N HIS A 175 4.90 -11.70 -6.27
CA HIS A 175 4.29 -10.43 -6.67
C HIS A 175 5.21 -9.54 -7.52
N ARG A 176 6.37 -10.06 -7.94
CA ARG A 176 7.38 -9.31 -8.69
C ARG A 176 6.78 -8.66 -9.96
N GLY A 177 7.00 -7.36 -10.09
CA GLY A 177 6.53 -6.54 -11.20
C GLY A 177 5.20 -5.83 -10.92
N MET A 178 4.47 -6.27 -9.89
CA MET A 178 3.20 -5.66 -9.47
C MET A 178 3.41 -4.25 -8.92
N LEU A 179 2.61 -3.29 -9.38
CA LEU A 179 2.64 -1.93 -8.87
C LEU A 179 2.13 -1.86 -7.43
N ARG A 180 2.54 -0.83 -6.69
CA ARG A 180 2.06 -0.60 -5.32
C ARG A 180 0.56 -0.38 -5.30
N GLU A 181 0.05 0.37 -6.28
CA GLU A 181 -1.37 0.68 -6.44
C GLU A 181 -2.17 -0.58 -6.77
N ASP A 182 -1.69 -1.39 -7.71
CA ASP A 182 -2.35 -2.66 -8.05
C ASP A 182 -2.30 -3.63 -6.87
N SER A 183 -1.20 -3.66 -6.10
CA SER A 183 -1.09 -4.46 -4.88
C SER A 183 -2.06 -4.04 -3.77
N MET A 184 -2.27 -2.73 -3.58
CA MET A 184 -3.32 -2.23 -2.67
C MET A 184 -4.72 -2.62 -3.15
N MET A 185 -4.96 -2.61 -4.47
CA MET A 185 -6.24 -3.02 -5.05
C MET A 185 -6.48 -4.53 -4.88
N GLU A 186 -5.49 -5.38 -5.14
CA GLU A 186 -5.62 -6.84 -4.94
C GLU A 186 -5.83 -7.18 -3.46
N TYR A 187 -5.17 -6.46 -2.53
CA TYR A 187 -5.45 -6.59 -1.10
C TYR A 187 -6.93 -6.32 -0.80
N LEU A 188 -7.48 -5.22 -1.33
CA LEU A 188 -8.88 -4.84 -1.11
C LEU A 188 -9.85 -5.84 -1.75
N LYS A 189 -9.55 -6.35 -2.95
CA LYS A 189 -10.39 -7.36 -3.62
C LYS A 189 -10.51 -8.65 -2.82
N ILE A 190 -9.45 -9.08 -2.16
CA ILE A 190 -9.48 -10.25 -1.28
C ILE A 190 -10.20 -9.91 0.02
N ALA A 191 -9.94 -8.74 0.59
CA ALA A 191 -10.53 -8.32 1.85
C ALA A 191 -12.04 -8.10 1.76
N GLN A 192 -12.56 -7.68 0.61
CA GLN A 192 -14.00 -7.43 0.43
C GLN A 192 -14.86 -8.69 0.56
N ASP A 193 -14.28 -9.86 0.30
CA ASP A 193 -14.97 -11.15 0.38
C ASP A 193 -14.99 -11.72 1.81
N LEU A 194 -14.36 -11.04 2.78
CA LEU A 194 -14.42 -11.44 4.19
C LEU A 194 -15.82 -11.15 4.76
N GLU A 195 -16.39 -12.10 5.50
CA GLU A 195 -17.77 -12.02 6.01
C GLU A 195 -18.07 -10.77 6.85
N MET A 196 -17.06 -10.21 7.53
CA MET A 196 -17.18 -9.03 8.39
C MET A 196 -16.77 -7.73 7.70
N TYR A 197 -16.36 -7.77 6.44
CA TYR A 197 -15.90 -6.60 5.71
C TYR A 197 -17.03 -5.58 5.49
N GLY A 198 -16.78 -4.33 5.87
CA GLY A 198 -17.76 -3.25 5.68
C GLY A 198 -19.02 -3.37 6.55
N VAL A 199 -19.11 -4.37 7.43
CA VAL A 199 -20.28 -4.61 8.29
C VAL A 199 -20.15 -3.83 9.60
N ASN A 200 -21.15 -3.00 9.89
CA ASN A 200 -21.27 -2.32 11.18
C ASN A 200 -22.17 -3.15 12.11
N TYR A 201 -21.60 -3.75 13.14
CA TYR A 201 -22.33 -4.58 14.11
C TYR A 201 -22.93 -3.77 15.26
N PHE A 202 -24.18 -4.08 15.60
CA PHE A 202 -24.90 -3.49 16.73
C PHE A 202 -25.57 -4.57 17.58
N GLU A 203 -25.38 -4.50 18.88
CA GLU A 203 -26.12 -5.33 19.84
C GLU A 203 -27.59 -4.93 19.85
N ILE A 204 -28.47 -5.91 19.59
CA ILE A 204 -29.92 -5.74 19.58
C ILE A 204 -30.60 -6.88 20.33
N LYS A 205 -31.88 -6.70 20.65
CA LYS A 205 -32.75 -7.73 21.19
C LYS A 205 -33.98 -7.91 20.31
N ASN A 206 -34.40 -9.15 20.08
CA ASN A 206 -35.68 -9.41 19.42
C ASN A 206 -36.87 -9.21 20.38
N LYS A 207 -38.11 -9.41 19.90
CA LYS A 207 -39.33 -9.35 20.73
C LYS A 207 -39.33 -10.34 21.92
N LYS A 208 -38.61 -11.45 21.82
CA LYS A 208 -38.47 -12.46 22.89
C LYS A 208 -37.35 -12.14 23.89
N GLY A 209 -36.63 -11.02 23.70
CA GLY A 209 -35.50 -10.63 24.55
C GLY A 209 -34.18 -11.34 24.25
N THR A 210 -34.11 -12.17 23.20
CA THR A 210 -32.88 -12.83 22.77
C THR A 210 -31.87 -11.81 22.28
N GLU A 211 -30.63 -11.90 22.77
CA GLU A 211 -29.51 -11.07 22.36
C GLU A 211 -29.01 -11.51 20.98
N LEU A 212 -28.91 -10.56 20.06
CA LEU A 212 -28.56 -10.74 18.66
C LEU A 212 -27.66 -9.60 18.20
N TRP A 213 -26.98 -9.81 17.07
CA TRP A 213 -26.20 -8.78 16.39
C TRP A 213 -26.88 -8.37 15.09
N LEU A 214 -27.06 -7.07 14.90
CA LEU A 214 -27.49 -6.48 13.64
C LEU A 214 -26.26 -6.00 12.87
N GLY A 215 -26.00 -6.61 11.72
CA GLY A 215 -25.03 -6.10 10.75
C GLY A 215 -25.69 -5.09 9.81
N VAL A 216 -25.04 -3.95 9.59
CA VAL A 216 -25.42 -2.97 8.57
C VAL A 216 -24.24 -2.78 7.63
N ASP A 217 -24.40 -3.21 6.38
CA ASP A 217 -23.38 -3.13 5.32
C ASP A 217 -23.91 -2.39 4.07
N ALA A 218 -23.14 -2.43 2.98
CA ALA A 218 -23.48 -1.80 1.71
C ALA A 218 -24.49 -2.61 0.88
N LEU A 219 -24.71 -3.89 1.21
CA LEU A 219 -25.60 -4.78 0.49
C LEU A 219 -27.03 -4.66 1.05
N GLU A 220 -28.02 -4.92 0.19
CA GLU A 220 -29.41 -4.68 0.55
C GLU A 220 -29.91 -5.66 1.63
N PHE A 221 -30.69 -5.13 2.56
CA PHE A 221 -31.62 -5.95 3.35
C PHE A 221 -32.72 -6.44 2.40
N VAL A 222 -32.70 -7.71 2.02
CA VAL A 222 -33.68 -8.30 1.09
C VAL A 222 -35.09 -8.15 1.65
N PRO A 223 -35.99 -7.38 1.02
CA PRO A 223 -37.32 -7.13 1.54
C PRO A 223 -38.24 -8.28 1.14
N ASN A 224 -38.20 -9.39 1.89
CA ASN A 224 -39.35 -10.27 1.97
C ASN A 224 -40.18 -9.87 3.19
N ILE A 225 -41.29 -9.22 2.85
CA ILE A 225 -42.35 -8.59 3.65
C ILE A 225 -42.68 -9.36 4.94
N VAL A 226 -42.03 -8.96 6.04
CA VAL A 226 -42.51 -9.04 7.43
C VAL A 226 -41.87 -7.86 8.17
N ASP A 227 -42.64 -7.10 8.96
CA ASP A 227 -42.06 -6.05 9.81
C ASP A 227 -40.97 -6.64 10.73
N PHE A 228 -39.71 -6.32 10.45
CA PHE A 228 -38.59 -6.72 11.27
C PHE A 228 -38.42 -5.73 12.43
N VAL A 229 -38.78 -6.17 13.64
CA VAL A 229 -38.75 -5.33 14.86
C VAL A 229 -37.67 -5.83 15.82
N PHE A 230 -36.80 -4.91 16.22
CA PHE A 230 -35.74 -5.13 17.21
C PHE A 230 -35.65 -3.96 18.20
N TYR A 231 -34.93 -4.19 19.30
CA TYR A 231 -34.70 -3.20 20.36
C TYR A 231 -33.20 -3.03 20.61
N ALA A 232 -32.67 -1.83 20.43
CA ALA A 232 -31.32 -1.50 20.85
C ALA A 232 -31.30 -0.95 22.29
N PRO A 233 -30.24 -1.17 23.07
CA PRO A 233 -30.20 -0.81 24.49
C PRO A 233 -30.20 0.71 24.75
N ARG A 234 -29.89 1.54 23.75
CA ARG A 234 -29.84 3.01 23.90
C ARG A 234 -30.36 3.72 22.64
N LEU A 235 -31.13 4.80 22.81
CA LEU A 235 -31.69 5.60 21.70
C LEU A 235 -30.63 6.09 20.69
N ARG A 236 -29.43 6.42 21.16
CA ARG A 236 -28.32 6.84 20.28
C ARG A 236 -27.88 5.76 19.29
N ILE A 237 -28.02 4.48 19.66
CA ILE A 237 -27.65 3.35 18.81
C ILE A 237 -28.66 3.27 17.66
N ASN A 238 -29.95 3.42 17.95
CA ASN A 238 -30.99 3.54 16.92
C ASN A 238 -30.71 4.70 15.95
N LYS A 239 -30.29 5.86 16.45
CA LYS A 239 -29.90 7.01 15.60
C LYS A 239 -28.69 6.70 14.71
N ARG A 240 -27.73 5.89 15.18
CA ARG A 240 -26.57 5.46 14.38
C ARG A 240 -26.97 4.44 13.31
N ILE A 241 -27.74 3.42 13.69
CA ILE A 241 -28.28 2.40 12.78
C ILE A 241 -29.04 3.09 11.64
N LEU A 242 -30.03 3.93 11.97
CA LEU A 242 -30.82 4.64 10.97
C LEU A 242 -29.95 5.48 10.01
N ALA A 243 -28.97 6.21 10.54
CA ALA A 243 -28.10 7.04 9.71
C ALA A 243 -27.17 6.22 8.80
N LEU A 244 -26.79 5.00 9.20
CA LEU A 244 -26.03 4.08 8.35
C LEU A 244 -26.95 3.46 7.28
N CYS A 245 -28.13 2.96 7.66
CA CYS A 245 -29.10 2.41 6.71
C CYS A 245 -29.48 3.42 5.64
N MET A 246 -29.78 4.68 6.01
CA MET A 246 -30.12 5.73 5.05
C MET A 246 -28.96 6.02 4.09
N GLY A 247 -27.72 6.12 4.59
CA GLY A 247 -26.56 6.42 3.77
C GLY A 247 -26.16 5.26 2.85
N ASN A 248 -26.18 4.02 3.36
CA ASN A 248 -25.94 2.84 2.53
C ASN A 248 -27.03 2.70 1.46
N HIS A 249 -28.31 2.91 1.80
CA HIS A 249 -29.40 2.87 0.83
C HIS A 249 -29.27 3.97 -0.25
N GLU A 250 -28.86 5.19 0.12
CA GLU A 250 -28.61 6.27 -0.84
C GLU A 250 -27.50 5.90 -1.84
N LEU A 251 -26.40 5.32 -1.35
CA LEU A 251 -25.30 4.83 -2.20
C LEU A 251 -25.71 3.63 -3.05
N TYR A 252 -26.43 2.68 -2.48
CA TYR A 252 -26.99 1.53 -3.20
C TYR A 252 -27.87 1.95 -4.38
N MET A 253 -28.73 2.96 -4.17
CA MET A 253 -29.57 3.52 -5.22
C MET A 253 -28.77 4.32 -6.24
N ARG A 254 -27.66 4.95 -5.84
CA ARG A 254 -26.75 5.65 -6.75
C ARG A 254 -26.05 4.67 -7.70
N ARG A 255 -25.61 3.51 -7.22
CA ARG A 255 -24.93 2.47 -8.02
C ARG A 255 -25.82 1.89 -9.14
N ARG A 256 -27.14 1.91 -8.96
CA ARG A 256 -28.14 1.44 -9.93
C ARG A 256 -28.55 2.48 -10.97
N LYS A 257 -27.98 3.68 -10.89
CA LYS A 257 -28.17 4.73 -11.87
C LYS A 257 -26.89 4.86 -12.72
N PRO A 258 -26.99 5.33 -13.96
CA PRO A 258 -25.82 5.64 -14.76
C PRO A 258 -24.89 6.62 -14.02
N ASP A 259 -23.58 6.45 -14.21
CA ASP A 259 -22.58 7.35 -13.65
C ASP A 259 -22.90 8.80 -14.01
N THR A 260 -22.88 9.67 -13.00
CA THR A 260 -22.97 11.12 -13.21
C THR A 260 -21.80 11.63 -14.06
N ILE A 261 -21.96 12.75 -14.74
CA ILE A 261 -20.90 13.37 -15.56
C ILE A 261 -19.59 13.54 -14.76
N GLU A 262 -19.69 13.95 -13.49
CA GLU A 262 -18.52 14.10 -12.62
C GLU A 262 -17.78 12.77 -12.39
N VAL A 263 -18.50 11.69 -12.12
CA VAL A 263 -17.92 10.34 -11.94
C VAL A 263 -17.30 9.84 -13.25
N GLN A 264 -17.95 10.06 -14.39
CA GLN A 264 -17.40 9.68 -15.70
C GLN A 264 -16.09 10.43 -15.98
N GLN A 265 -16.03 11.73 -15.69
CA GLN A 265 -14.82 12.53 -15.81
C GLN A 265 -13.72 12.04 -14.87
N MET A 266 -14.06 11.69 -13.62
CA MET A 266 -13.10 11.11 -12.67
C MET A 266 -12.53 9.79 -13.19
N LYS A 267 -13.37 8.88 -13.69
CA LYS A 267 -12.92 7.60 -14.27
C LYS A 267 -12.06 7.82 -15.51
N ALA A 268 -12.41 8.77 -16.38
CA ALA A 268 -11.61 9.10 -17.57
C ALA A 268 -10.23 9.63 -17.17
N GLN A 269 -10.19 10.59 -16.24
CA GLN A 269 -8.95 11.16 -15.71
C GLN A 269 -8.07 10.09 -15.05
N ALA A 270 -8.63 9.23 -14.20
CA ALA A 270 -7.88 8.16 -13.55
C ALA A 270 -7.30 7.15 -14.55
N ARG A 271 -8.03 6.82 -15.62
CA ARG A 271 -7.51 5.95 -16.70
C ARG A 271 -6.35 6.61 -17.46
N GLU A 272 -6.47 7.89 -17.76
CA GLU A 272 -5.42 8.66 -18.44
C GLU A 272 -4.16 8.78 -17.58
N GLU A 273 -4.31 9.12 -16.30
CA GLU A 273 -3.21 9.15 -15.32
C GLU A 273 -2.53 7.78 -15.18
N LYS A 274 -3.31 6.69 -15.07
CA LYS A 274 -2.75 5.33 -15.01
C LYS A 274 -1.99 4.97 -16.30
N HIS A 275 -2.54 5.30 -17.47
CA HIS A 275 -1.88 5.03 -18.74
C HIS A 275 -0.58 5.81 -18.89
N GLN A 276 -0.57 7.09 -18.52
CA GLN A 276 0.61 7.94 -18.57
C GLN A 276 1.73 7.40 -17.66
N LYS A 277 1.40 7.00 -16.42
CA LYS A 277 2.36 6.36 -15.50
C LYS A 277 2.94 5.05 -16.05
N GLN A 278 2.11 4.25 -16.74
CA GLN A 278 2.58 3.01 -17.37
C GLN A 278 3.58 3.31 -18.49
N LEU A 279 3.33 4.32 -19.33
CA LEU A 279 4.26 4.74 -20.37
C LEU A 279 5.59 5.23 -19.78
N GLU A 280 5.53 6.08 -18.75
CA GLU A 280 6.72 6.59 -18.04
C GLU A 280 7.53 5.45 -17.42
N ARG A 281 6.87 4.46 -16.79
CA ARG A 281 7.54 3.28 -16.24
C ARG A 281 8.19 2.44 -17.33
N ALA A 282 7.50 2.19 -18.44
CA ALA A 282 8.03 1.41 -19.56
C ALA A 282 9.28 2.09 -20.17
N GLN A 283 9.26 3.42 -20.28
CA GLN A 283 10.42 4.21 -20.70
C GLN A 283 11.59 4.06 -19.72
N LEU A 284 11.34 4.25 -18.42
CA LEU A 284 12.37 4.10 -17.38
C LEU A 284 12.97 2.68 -17.34
N GLU A 285 12.15 1.66 -17.52
CA GLU A 285 12.60 0.27 -17.55
C GLU A 285 13.46 -0.02 -18.78
N ASN A 286 13.08 0.51 -19.95
CA ASN A 286 13.88 0.41 -21.16
C ASN A 286 15.23 1.13 -21.00
N GLU A 287 15.25 2.32 -20.39
CA GLU A 287 16.49 3.02 -20.07
C GLU A 287 17.38 2.23 -19.10
N LYS A 288 16.81 1.63 -18.04
CA LYS A 288 17.54 0.76 -17.12
C LYS A 288 18.14 -0.45 -17.83
N LYS A 289 17.38 -1.13 -18.68
CA LYS A 289 17.87 -2.26 -19.48
C LYS A 289 19.02 -1.85 -20.40
N LYS A 290 18.92 -0.70 -21.06
CA LYS A 290 20.01 -0.16 -21.89
C LYS A 290 21.27 0.14 -21.08
N ARG A 291 21.13 0.72 -19.89
CA ARG A 291 22.26 0.98 -18.98
C ARG A 291 22.92 -0.32 -18.51
N GLU A 292 22.14 -1.31 -18.13
CA GLU A 292 22.66 -2.62 -17.69
C GLU A 292 23.43 -3.33 -18.82
N ILE A 293 22.91 -3.28 -20.06
CA ILE A 293 23.61 -3.83 -21.23
C ILE A 293 24.93 -3.08 -21.47
N ALA A 294 24.93 -1.75 -21.37
CA ALA A 294 26.13 -0.93 -21.54
C ALA A 294 27.18 -1.18 -20.44
N GLU A 295 26.75 -1.40 -19.19
CA GLU A 295 27.65 -1.77 -18.08
C GLU A 295 28.27 -3.14 -18.29
N LYS A 296 27.47 -4.15 -18.67
CA LYS A 296 27.98 -5.49 -19.00
C LYS A 296 28.97 -5.48 -20.16
N GLU A 297 28.70 -4.67 -21.19
CA GLU A 297 29.60 -4.50 -22.33
C GLU A 297 30.91 -3.82 -21.90
N LYS A 298 30.83 -2.78 -21.06
CA LYS A 298 32.01 -2.12 -20.50
C LYS A 298 32.85 -3.08 -19.67
N GLU A 299 32.24 -3.88 -18.79
CA GLU A 299 32.94 -4.91 -18.00
C GLU A 299 33.59 -5.99 -18.88
N ARG A 300 33.00 -6.31 -20.04
CA ARG A 300 33.60 -7.23 -21.00
C ARG A 300 34.84 -6.61 -21.64
N ILE A 301 34.73 -5.37 -22.14
CA ILE A 301 35.84 -4.64 -22.76
C ILE A 301 36.98 -4.42 -21.76
N GLU A 302 36.68 -4.11 -20.49
CA GLU A 302 37.68 -3.94 -19.43
C GLU A 302 38.48 -5.23 -19.21
N ARG A 303 37.80 -6.39 -19.16
CA ARG A 303 38.45 -7.71 -19.05
C ARG A 303 39.31 -8.05 -20.26
N GLU A 304 38.81 -7.84 -21.47
CA GLU A 304 39.58 -8.08 -22.69
C GLU A 304 40.82 -7.19 -22.77
N LYS A 305 40.71 -5.93 -22.32
CA LYS A 305 41.84 -5.00 -22.22
C LYS A 305 42.89 -5.48 -21.22
N GLU A 306 42.48 -5.96 -20.04
CA GLU A 306 43.41 -6.54 -19.06
C GLU A 306 44.15 -7.76 -19.62
N GLU A 307 43.44 -8.67 -20.30
CA GLU A 307 44.05 -9.83 -20.95
C GLU A 307 45.05 -9.45 -22.05
N LEU A 308 44.71 -8.46 -22.89
CA LEU A 308 45.60 -7.95 -23.94
C LEU A 308 46.84 -7.27 -23.36
N MET A 309 46.70 -6.48 -22.30
CA MET A 309 47.84 -5.85 -21.62
C MET A 309 48.79 -6.90 -21.02
N GLU A 310 48.26 -7.97 -20.45
CA GLU A 310 49.07 -9.06 -19.91
C GLU A 310 49.82 -9.81 -21.02
N ARG A 311 49.16 -10.09 -22.16
CA ARG A 311 49.83 -10.68 -23.34
C ARG A 311 50.93 -9.77 -23.88
N LEU A 312 50.70 -8.46 -23.94
CA LEU A 312 51.71 -7.49 -24.38
C LEU A 312 52.94 -7.51 -23.46
N ARG A 313 52.74 -7.51 -22.13
CA ARG A 313 53.85 -7.65 -21.16
C ARG A 313 54.66 -8.93 -21.39
N GLN A 314 54.00 -10.06 -21.62
CA GLN A 314 54.69 -11.33 -21.89
C GLN A 314 55.51 -11.28 -23.17
N ILE A 315 54.98 -10.66 -24.24
CA ILE A 315 55.70 -10.47 -25.50
C ILE A 315 56.90 -9.52 -25.31
N GLU A 316 56.74 -8.42 -24.57
CA GLU A 316 57.83 -7.48 -24.26
C GLU A 316 58.95 -8.17 -23.46
N GLU A 317 58.62 -9.00 -22.48
CA GLU A 317 59.62 -9.79 -21.75
C GLU A 317 60.34 -10.79 -22.64
N GLN A 318 59.62 -11.50 -23.51
CA GLN A 318 60.21 -12.47 -24.43
C GLN A 318 61.13 -11.79 -25.45
N THR A 319 60.72 -10.66 -26.01
CA THR A 319 61.54 -9.88 -26.95
C THR A 319 62.79 -9.31 -26.29
N MET A 320 62.70 -8.79 -25.05
CA MET A 320 63.87 -8.37 -24.29
C MET A 320 64.85 -9.53 -24.01
N LYS A 321 64.35 -10.73 -23.67
CA LYS A 321 65.17 -11.93 -23.47
C LYS A 321 65.85 -12.36 -24.78
N ALA A 322 65.12 -12.35 -25.89
CA ALA A 322 65.66 -12.69 -27.22
C ALA A 322 66.76 -11.70 -27.65
N GLN A 323 66.54 -10.39 -27.50
CA GLN A 323 67.55 -9.36 -27.82
C GLN A 323 68.83 -9.49 -26.97
N LYS A 324 68.69 -9.85 -25.69
CA LYS A 324 69.86 -10.17 -24.84
C LYS A 324 70.60 -11.41 -25.33
N GLY A 325 69.86 -12.47 -25.70
CA GLY A 325 70.43 -13.69 -26.27
C GLY A 325 71.20 -13.44 -27.58
N ASP A 326 70.64 -12.62 -28.47
CA ASP A 326 71.27 -12.28 -29.75
C ASP A 326 72.53 -11.43 -29.54
N LYS A 327 72.52 -10.47 -28.61
CA LYS A 327 73.74 -9.73 -28.22
C LYS A 327 74.84 -10.66 -27.69
N ILE A 328 74.48 -11.66 -26.88
CA ILE A 328 75.44 -12.64 -26.37
C ILE A 328 76.01 -13.51 -27.50
N LYS A 329 75.17 -13.96 -28.45
CA LYS A 329 75.64 -14.71 -29.63
C LYS A 329 76.59 -13.88 -30.49
N ILE A 330 76.29 -12.62 -30.74
CA ILE A 330 77.17 -11.71 -31.49
C ILE A 330 78.51 -11.53 -30.76
N LEU A 331 78.49 -11.37 -29.43
CA LEU A 331 79.70 -11.25 -28.62
C LEU A 331 80.54 -12.54 -28.66
N MET A 332 79.90 -13.72 -28.59
CA MET A 332 80.60 -15.00 -28.73
C MET A 332 81.23 -15.16 -30.12
N ILE A 333 80.53 -14.79 -31.19
CA ILE A 333 81.09 -14.81 -32.57
C ILE A 333 82.31 -13.89 -32.66
N TYR A 334 82.25 -12.70 -32.05
CA TYR A 334 83.35 -11.75 -32.01
C TYR A 334 84.58 -12.32 -31.26
N ILE A 335 84.35 -12.97 -30.10
CA ILE A 335 85.41 -13.61 -29.31
C ILE A 335 86.03 -14.78 -30.06
N LEU A 336 85.22 -15.65 -30.68
CA LEU A 336 85.70 -16.79 -31.48
C LEU A 336 86.52 -16.34 -32.69
N LYS A 337 86.08 -15.30 -33.41
CA LYS A 337 86.85 -14.72 -34.53
C LYS A 337 88.18 -14.13 -34.09
N ASN A 338 88.26 -13.54 -32.89
CA ASN A 338 89.49 -12.96 -32.38
C ASN A 338 90.47 -14.01 -31.82
N ASN A 339 89.97 -15.12 -31.27
CA ASN A 339 90.82 -16.23 -30.84
C ASN A 339 91.37 -17.04 -32.03
N SER A 340 90.65 -17.14 -33.14
CA SER A 340 91.15 -17.82 -34.36
C SER A 340 92.24 -17.04 -35.12
N LYS A 341 92.51 -15.78 -34.76
CA LYS A 341 93.59 -14.95 -35.30
C LYS A 341 94.87 -14.96 -34.44
N LYS A 342 94.88 -15.73 -33.35
CA LYS A 342 95.99 -15.83 -32.39
C LYS A 342 96.70 -17.19 -32.36
N LEU A 343 96.32 -18.12 -33.24
CA LEU A 343 97.17 -19.24 -33.69
C LEU A 343 97.76 -18.87 -35.05
#